data_AF-X1BGS4-F1
#
_entry.id   AF-X1BGS4-F1
#
_cell.length_a   1.000
_cell.length_b   1.000
_cell.length_c   1.000
_cell.angle_alpha   90.00
_cell.angle_beta   90.00
_cell.angle_gamma   90.00
#
_symmetry.space_group_name_H-M   'P 1'
#
loop_
_entity.id
_entity.type
_entity.pdbx_description
1 polymer ?
#
loop_
_entity_poly.entity_id
_entity_poly.type
_entity_poly.pdbx_seq_one_letter_code
_entity_poly.pdbx_strand_id
1 'polypeptide(L)'
;TSKTIIIPPERTRYLAEIADTLRTYHKHTENQADAVRKAWHLKEAAGILRQNELENNFSKAVSRLKQEVAKAEERLDKETTSLLEQWEEIKQIYSQDELVYKVRNREIRLPLYSESLAHKKIPKISLPRFKDPGEIYRWIREENLPGYFPFTAGVFPLKRKGEDPTRMFAGEGDPARTNRRFKLLSENYEAKRLSTAFDSVTLYGCDPEKRPDIYGKVGTSGVSICSLDDIKVLYDGFDLCAPNNSVSMTINGPAPMMLAMFLNTAIDQQLEKFTKKNGKNLPLSSIRISVIMPFPRYAAQS
;
A
#
# COMPACT_ATOMS: atom_id res chain seq x y z
N THR A 1 7.83 -6.70 -39.00
CA THR A 1 7.25 -6.68 -37.65
C THR A 1 8.37 -6.55 -36.64
N SER A 2 8.65 -5.33 -36.17
CA SER A 2 9.59 -5.15 -35.05
C SER A 2 8.97 -5.85 -33.84
N LYS A 3 9.58 -6.95 -33.38
CA LYS A 3 9.23 -7.51 -32.07
C LYS A 3 9.73 -6.50 -31.06
N THR A 4 8.86 -5.61 -30.59
CA THR A 4 9.18 -4.74 -29.46
C THR A 4 9.60 -5.64 -28.30
N ILE A 5 10.88 -5.61 -27.96
CA ILE A 5 11.44 -6.37 -26.85
C ILE A 5 10.95 -5.71 -25.56
N ILE A 6 10.11 -6.42 -24.79
CA ILE A 6 9.58 -5.92 -23.52
C ILE A 6 10.61 -6.09 -22.39
N ILE A 7 11.28 -7.25 -22.34
CA ILE A 7 12.34 -7.53 -21.39
C ILE A 7 13.63 -7.73 -22.18
N PRO A 8 14.65 -6.87 -22.01
CA PRO A 8 15.89 -6.97 -22.75
C PRO A 8 16.66 -8.25 -22.34
N PRO A 9 17.43 -8.88 -23.27
CA PRO A 9 18.15 -10.13 -23.00
C PRO A 9 19.03 -10.10 -21.75
N GLU A 10 19.63 -8.95 -21.45
CA GLU A 10 20.50 -8.72 -20.30
C GLU A 10 19.76 -8.80 -18.95
N ARG A 11 18.43 -8.66 -18.95
CA ARG A 11 17.59 -8.72 -17.75
C ARG A 11 16.78 -10.00 -17.65
N THR A 12 17.03 -11.02 -18.47
CA THR A 12 16.29 -12.30 -18.45
C THR A 12 16.30 -13.00 -17.09
N ARG A 13 17.34 -12.80 -16.27
CA ARG A 13 17.50 -13.42 -14.94
C ARG A 13 17.09 -12.54 -13.76
N TYR A 14 16.38 -11.43 -13.99
CA TYR A 14 15.98 -10.49 -12.95
C TYR A 14 15.28 -11.13 -11.73
N LEU A 15 14.48 -12.19 -11.93
CA LEU A 15 13.84 -12.90 -10.82
C LEU A 15 14.85 -13.66 -9.93
N ALA A 16 15.94 -14.18 -10.51
CA ALA A 16 17.01 -14.80 -9.74
C ALA A 16 17.79 -13.73 -8.96
N GLU A 17 18.06 -12.58 -9.57
CA GLU A 17 18.71 -11.43 -8.90
C GLU A 17 17.88 -10.95 -7.69
N ILE A 18 16.55 -10.89 -7.81
CA ILE A 18 15.64 -10.56 -6.70
C ILE A 18 15.75 -11.61 -5.58
N ALA A 19 15.71 -12.90 -5.93
CA ALA A 19 15.82 -13.97 -4.92
C ALA A 19 17.17 -13.93 -4.18
N ASP A 20 18.27 -13.68 -4.89
CA ASP A 20 19.61 -13.57 -4.30
C ASP A 20 19.77 -12.32 -3.44
N THR A 21 19.12 -11.21 -3.84
CA THR A 21 19.05 -9.99 -3.01
C THR A 21 18.37 -10.28 -1.67
N LEU A 22 17.24 -10.97 -1.66
CA LEU A 22 16.52 -11.32 -0.42
C LEU A 22 17.32 -12.26 0.47
N ARG A 23 17.93 -13.31 -0.10
CA ARG A 23 18.79 -14.24 0.67
C ARG A 23 20.01 -13.52 1.26
N THR A 24 20.62 -12.62 0.49
CA THR A 24 21.76 -11.81 0.95
C THR A 24 21.34 -10.89 2.09
N TYR A 25 20.15 -10.28 2.00
CA TYR A 25 19.58 -9.46 3.07
C TYR A 25 19.46 -10.23 4.38
N HIS A 26 18.85 -11.41 4.37
CA HIS A 26 18.69 -12.24 5.58
C HIS A 26 20.02 -12.75 6.13
N LYS A 27 20.92 -13.22 5.26
CA LYS A 27 22.27 -13.66 5.67
C LYS A 27 23.05 -12.52 6.33
N HIS A 28 22.95 -11.31 5.78
CA HIS A 28 23.57 -10.13 6.35
C HIS A 28 22.95 -9.76 7.71
N THR A 29 21.62 -9.81 7.81
CA THR A 29 20.89 -9.59 9.08
C THR A 29 21.40 -10.53 10.17
N GLU A 30 21.51 -11.84 9.88
CA GLU A 30 22.00 -12.84 10.83
C GLU A 30 23.45 -12.57 11.26
N ASN A 31 24.34 -12.33 10.30
CA ASN A 31 25.74 -12.02 10.59
C ASN A 31 25.92 -10.79 11.49
N GLN A 32 25.16 -9.72 11.22
CA GLN A 32 25.20 -8.49 12.02
C GLN A 32 24.55 -8.69 13.40
N ALA A 33 23.44 -9.42 13.49
CA ALA A 33 22.80 -9.76 14.77
C ALA A 33 23.75 -10.54 15.69
N ASP A 34 24.47 -11.53 15.15
CA ASP A 34 25.45 -12.31 15.89
C ASP A 34 26.66 -11.48 16.33
N ALA A 35 27.12 -10.55 15.48
CA ALA A 35 28.19 -9.63 15.84
C ALA A 35 27.78 -8.69 16.98
N VAL A 36 26.56 -8.15 16.93
CA VAL A 36 25.98 -7.30 18.00
C VAL A 36 25.90 -8.09 19.31
N ARG A 37 25.32 -9.30 19.26
CA ARG A 37 25.20 -10.19 20.42
C ARG A 37 26.55 -10.52 21.04
N LYS A 38 27.55 -10.82 20.20
CA LYS A 38 28.91 -11.11 20.66
C LYS A 38 29.54 -9.89 21.36
N ALA A 39 29.42 -8.70 20.78
CA ALA A 39 29.93 -7.48 21.40
C ALA A 39 29.23 -7.22 22.75
N TRP A 40 27.92 -7.44 22.82
CA TRP A 40 27.14 -7.31 24.05
C TRP A 40 27.61 -8.29 25.14
N HIS A 41 27.72 -9.59 24.85
CA HIS A 41 28.19 -10.58 25.82
C HIS A 41 29.60 -10.25 26.36
N LEU A 42 30.52 -9.80 25.50
CA LEU A 42 31.87 -9.42 25.92
C LEU A 42 31.86 -8.17 26.83
N LYS A 43 30.98 -7.20 26.56
CA LYS A 43 30.79 -6.02 27.43
C LYS A 43 30.22 -6.39 28.79
N GLU A 44 29.18 -7.23 28.83
CA GLU A 44 28.58 -7.69 30.08
C GLU A 44 29.59 -8.47 30.94
N ALA A 45 30.34 -9.39 30.33
CA ALA A 45 31.39 -10.13 31.02
C ALA A 45 32.49 -9.20 31.59
N ALA A 46 32.91 -8.21 30.82
CA ALA A 46 33.88 -7.21 31.29
C ALA A 46 33.31 -6.35 32.43
N GLY A 47 32.01 -6.04 32.40
CA GLY A 47 31.30 -5.31 33.46
C GLY A 47 31.27 -6.08 34.78
N ILE A 48 30.91 -7.38 34.74
CA ILE A 48 30.86 -8.25 35.92
C ILE A 48 32.25 -8.39 36.56
N LEU A 49 33.29 -8.60 35.74
CA LEU A 49 34.67 -8.72 36.25
C LEU A 49 35.19 -7.42 36.88
N ARG A 50 34.71 -6.26 36.42
CA ARG A 50 35.06 -4.95 37.00
C ARG A 50 34.37 -4.70 38.35
N GLN A 51 33.15 -5.18 38.54
CA GLN A 51 32.40 -4.98 39.80
C GLN A 51 32.95 -5.83 40.95
N ASN A 52 33.53 -6.99 40.65
CA ASN A 52 34.14 -7.89 41.64
C ASN A 52 35.61 -7.54 41.96
N GLU A 53 36.00 -6.26 41.85
CA GLU A 53 37.36 -5.72 42.11
C GLU A 53 37.81 -5.80 43.59
N LEU A 54 37.40 -6.83 44.34
CA LEU A 54 37.92 -7.11 45.69
C LEU A 54 39.29 -7.81 45.67
N GLU A 55 39.72 -8.37 44.53
CA GLU A 55 41.06 -8.95 44.38
C GLU A 55 41.66 -8.56 43.02
N ASN A 56 42.82 -7.90 43.05
CA ASN A 56 43.57 -7.30 41.94
C ASN A 56 43.98 -8.24 40.76
N ASN A 57 43.34 -9.39 40.57
CA ASN A 57 43.74 -10.44 39.64
C ASN A 57 43.09 -10.37 38.23
N PHE A 58 42.06 -9.55 38.01
CA PHE A 58 41.30 -9.56 36.74
C PHE A 58 41.60 -8.42 35.75
N SER A 59 42.48 -7.48 36.09
CA SER A 59 42.80 -6.31 35.25
C SER A 59 43.23 -6.69 33.81
N LYS A 60 44.10 -7.70 33.66
CA LYS A 60 44.54 -8.19 32.35
C LYS A 60 43.39 -8.80 31.54
N ALA A 61 42.50 -9.55 32.19
CA ALA A 61 41.34 -10.17 31.54
C ALA A 61 40.34 -9.11 31.05
N VAL A 62 40.06 -8.09 31.87
CA VAL A 62 39.19 -6.96 31.49
C VAL A 62 39.79 -6.19 30.31
N SER A 63 41.10 -5.92 30.31
CA SER A 63 41.76 -5.28 29.18
C SER A 63 41.66 -6.10 27.89
N ARG A 64 41.79 -7.43 27.99
CA ARG A 64 41.66 -8.31 26.83
C ARG A 64 40.22 -8.33 26.30
N LEU A 65 39.23 -8.40 27.19
CA LEU A 65 37.82 -8.33 26.79
C LEU A 65 37.50 -7.01 26.10
N LYS A 66 37.99 -5.87 26.60
CA LYS A 66 37.82 -4.57 25.92
C LYS A 66 38.40 -4.55 24.51
N GLN A 67 39.57 -5.17 24.29
CA GLN A 67 40.15 -5.30 22.95
C GLN A 67 39.27 -6.16 22.03
N GLU A 68 38.72 -7.26 22.54
CA GLU A 68 37.83 -8.12 21.76
C GLU A 68 36.46 -7.46 21.50
N VAL A 69 35.98 -6.61 22.40
CA VAL A 69 34.80 -5.74 22.17
C VAL A 69 35.07 -4.81 21.00
N ALA A 70 36.18 -4.07 21.01
CA ALA A 70 36.52 -3.14 19.93
C ALA A 70 36.58 -3.85 18.56
N LYS A 71 37.19 -5.04 18.49
CA LYS A 71 37.21 -5.87 17.27
C LYS A 71 35.84 -6.37 16.84
N ALA A 72 34.94 -6.64 17.79
CA ALA A 72 33.58 -7.07 17.49
C ALA A 72 32.76 -5.88 16.95
N GLU A 73 32.94 -4.69 17.52
CA GLU A 73 32.29 -3.45 17.08
C GLU A 73 32.79 -2.97 15.72
N GLU A 74 34.06 -3.16 15.38
CA GLU A 74 34.60 -2.86 14.04
C GLU A 74 33.92 -3.65 12.91
N ARG A 75 33.31 -4.80 13.22
CA ARG A 75 32.56 -5.62 12.25
C ARG A 75 31.12 -5.16 12.07
N LEU A 76 30.66 -4.22 12.90
CA LEU A 76 29.31 -3.69 12.83
C LEU A 76 29.24 -2.62 11.75
N ASP A 77 28.24 -2.76 10.90
CA ASP A 77 27.95 -1.76 9.90
C ASP A 77 27.37 -0.51 10.57
N LYS A 78 27.60 0.66 9.96
CA LYS A 78 27.04 1.92 10.46
C LYS A 78 25.52 1.90 10.54
N GLU A 79 24.88 1.20 9.60
CA GLU A 79 23.42 1.00 9.59
C GLU A 79 22.97 0.23 10.85
N THR A 80 23.68 -0.85 11.22
CA THR A 80 23.38 -1.67 12.40
C THR A 80 23.36 -0.83 13.68
N THR A 81 24.40 -0.02 13.89
CA THR A 81 24.49 0.86 15.07
C THR A 81 23.39 1.92 15.04
N SER A 82 23.16 2.55 13.88
CA SER A 82 22.11 3.57 13.73
C SER A 82 20.70 3.02 13.99
N LEU A 83 20.39 1.80 13.55
CA LEU A 83 19.11 1.15 13.79
C LEU A 83 18.89 0.85 15.28
N LEU A 84 19.94 0.40 15.99
CA LEU A 84 19.86 0.16 17.42
C LEU A 84 19.70 1.45 18.23
N GLU A 85 20.33 2.55 17.81
CA GLU A 85 20.12 3.87 18.42
C GLU A 85 18.68 4.37 18.19
N GLN A 86 18.18 4.27 16.95
CA GLN A 86 16.80 4.64 16.61
C GLN A 86 15.77 3.80 17.38
N TRP A 87 16.09 2.55 17.72
CA TRP A 87 15.20 1.70 18.53
C TRP A 87 14.91 2.29 19.91
N GLU A 88 15.90 2.92 20.54
CA GLU A 88 15.72 3.58 21.84
C GLU A 88 14.76 4.76 21.72
N GLU A 89 14.86 5.55 20.65
CA GLU A 89 13.93 6.65 20.35
C GLU A 89 12.50 6.13 20.07
N ILE A 90 12.39 5.04 19.29
CA ILE A 90 11.11 4.40 18.98
C ILE A 90 10.41 3.94 20.26
N LYS A 91 11.12 3.32 21.20
CA LYS A 91 10.53 2.92 22.49
C LYS A 91 9.95 4.11 23.24
N GLN A 92 10.63 5.26 23.21
CA GLN A 92 10.14 6.49 23.84
C GLN A 92 8.90 7.03 23.14
N ILE A 93 8.90 7.10 21.80
CA ILE A 93 7.77 7.58 20.99
C ILE A 93 6.52 6.71 21.23
N TYR A 94 6.66 5.39 21.14
CA TYR A 94 5.54 4.46 21.26
C TYR A 94 5.08 4.22 22.71
N SER A 95 5.79 4.77 23.70
CA SER A 95 5.34 4.84 25.09
C SER A 95 4.39 6.02 25.37
N GLN A 96 4.35 7.01 24.47
CA GLN A 96 3.47 8.19 24.59
C GLN A 96 2.00 7.85 24.30
N ASP A 97 1.07 8.71 24.69
CA ASP A 97 -0.36 8.54 24.39
C ASP A 97 -0.71 8.77 22.91
N GLU A 98 0.07 9.60 22.20
CA GLU A 98 -0.13 9.93 20.78
C GLU A 98 1.17 9.82 19.98
N LEU A 99 1.05 9.31 18.75
CA LEU A 99 2.07 9.39 17.72
C LEU A 99 1.91 10.69 16.94
N VAL A 100 2.95 11.52 16.94
CA VAL A 100 2.98 12.80 16.23
C VAL A 100 3.99 12.74 15.09
N TYR A 101 3.54 12.99 13.86
CA TYR A 101 4.44 13.06 12.70
C TYR A 101 3.96 14.11 11.69
N LYS A 102 4.89 14.63 10.88
CA LYS A 102 4.62 15.70 9.91
C LYS A 102 4.53 15.15 8.49
N VAL A 103 3.47 15.51 7.76
CA VAL A 103 3.30 15.21 6.32
C VAL A 103 2.98 16.49 5.58
N ARG A 104 3.83 16.88 4.62
CA ARG A 104 3.59 18.02 3.69
C ARG A 104 3.07 19.28 4.43
N ASN A 105 3.73 19.65 5.53
CA ASN A 105 3.44 20.77 6.44
C ASN A 105 2.23 20.63 7.39
N ARG A 106 1.62 19.45 7.49
CA ARG A 106 0.57 19.16 8.47
C ARG A 106 1.10 18.26 9.57
N GLU A 107 0.85 18.62 10.81
CA GLU A 107 1.06 17.74 11.95
C GLU A 107 -0.13 16.77 12.07
N ILE A 108 0.16 15.47 12.09
CA ILE A 108 -0.82 14.42 12.26
C ILE A 108 -0.58 13.81 13.64
N ARG A 109 -1.62 13.82 14.47
CA ARG A 109 -1.62 13.24 15.82
C ARG A 109 -2.56 12.04 15.83
N LEU A 110 -2.03 10.88 16.19
CA LEU A 110 -2.77 9.62 16.21
C LEU A 110 -2.67 8.98 17.60
N PRO A 111 -3.78 8.63 18.26
CA PRO A 111 -3.71 7.98 19.56
C PRO A 111 -3.10 6.59 19.41
N LEU A 112 -2.17 6.27 20.30
CA LEU A 112 -1.47 4.98 20.36
C LEU A 112 -2.21 3.92 21.16
N TYR A 113 -3.24 4.32 21.91
CA TYR A 113 -4.07 3.42 22.70
C TYR A 113 -5.54 3.47 22.28
N SER A 114 -6.25 2.40 22.56
CA SER A 114 -7.70 2.36 22.65
C SER A 114 -8.11 1.93 24.05
N GLU A 115 -9.13 2.57 24.61
CA GLU A 115 -9.66 2.20 25.91
C GLU A 115 -10.73 1.11 25.76
N SER A 116 -10.63 0.05 26.56
CA SER A 116 -11.64 -1.01 26.60
C SER A 116 -12.83 -0.64 27.50
N LEU A 117 -13.91 -1.41 27.44
CA LEU A 117 -15.05 -1.27 28.37
C LEU A 117 -14.66 -1.44 29.85
N ALA A 118 -13.51 -2.06 30.13
CA ALA A 118 -12.96 -2.20 31.49
C ALA A 118 -11.93 -1.11 31.84
N HIS A 119 -11.92 0.00 31.09
CA HIS A 119 -11.00 1.14 31.26
C HIS A 119 -9.50 0.79 31.14
N LYS A 120 -9.18 -0.31 30.45
CA LYS A 120 -7.78 -0.68 30.18
C LYS A 120 -7.31 0.01 28.91
N LYS A 121 -6.16 0.68 29.00
CA LYS A 121 -5.43 1.18 27.82
C LYS A 121 -4.83 0.00 27.06
N ILE A 122 -5.35 -0.28 25.87
CA ILE A 122 -4.84 -1.32 24.97
C ILE A 122 -3.96 -0.63 23.92
N PRO A 123 -2.66 -0.95 23.84
CA PRO A 123 -1.78 -0.37 22.83
C PRO A 123 -2.18 -0.86 21.44
N LYS A 124 -2.19 0.04 20.46
CA LYS A 124 -2.40 -0.32 19.06
C LYS A 124 -1.20 -1.02 18.45
N ILE A 125 -0.02 -0.75 18.98
CA ILE A 125 1.26 -1.34 18.59
C ILE A 125 1.96 -1.81 19.87
N SER A 126 2.24 -3.11 19.93
CA SER A 126 2.95 -3.71 21.06
C SER A 126 4.40 -3.96 20.67
N LEU A 127 5.34 -3.29 21.36
CA LEU A 127 6.76 -3.49 21.13
C LEU A 127 7.24 -4.84 21.74
N PRO A 128 8.20 -5.52 21.12
CA PRO A 128 8.86 -6.66 21.73
C PRO A 128 9.60 -6.27 23.02
N ARG A 129 9.70 -7.23 23.95
CA ARG A 129 10.39 -7.05 25.25
C ARG A 129 11.74 -7.78 25.30
N PHE A 130 12.41 -7.88 24.15
CA PHE A 130 13.73 -8.51 24.06
C PHE A 130 14.76 -7.71 24.86
N LYS A 131 15.68 -8.43 25.51
CA LYS A 131 16.83 -7.85 26.21
C LYS A 131 18.11 -7.93 25.38
N ASP A 132 18.21 -8.94 24.52
CA ASP A 132 19.36 -9.15 23.65
C ASP A 132 19.32 -8.16 22.47
N PRO A 133 20.32 -7.27 22.31
CA PRO A 133 20.39 -6.34 21.20
C PRO A 133 20.53 -7.03 19.84
N GLY A 134 21.06 -8.27 19.79
CA GLY A 134 21.08 -9.06 18.56
C GLY A 134 19.68 -9.46 18.10
N GLU A 135 18.82 -9.90 19.02
CA GLU A 135 17.41 -10.21 18.73
C GLU A 135 16.61 -8.96 18.37
N ILE A 136 16.87 -7.83 19.04
CA ILE A 136 16.27 -6.54 18.69
C ILE A 136 16.63 -6.16 17.25
N TYR A 137 17.91 -6.21 16.89
CA TYR A 137 18.36 -5.88 15.54
C TYR A 137 17.75 -6.81 14.49
N ARG A 138 17.72 -8.12 14.76
CA ARG A 138 17.09 -9.12 13.87
C ARG A 138 15.62 -8.77 13.64
N TRP A 139 14.87 -8.51 14.71
CA TRP A 139 13.46 -8.15 14.63
C TRP A 139 13.23 -6.84 13.86
N ILE A 140 14.04 -5.80 14.09
CA ILE A 140 13.97 -4.53 13.33
C ILE A 140 14.17 -4.77 11.83
N ARG A 141 15.07 -5.68 11.45
CA ARG A 141 15.38 -5.97 10.05
C ARG A 141 14.33 -6.87 9.39
N GLU A 142 13.72 -7.80 10.12
CA GLU A 142 12.80 -8.78 9.53
C GLU A 142 11.33 -8.36 9.63
N GLU A 143 10.92 -7.78 10.76
CA GLU A 143 9.52 -7.63 11.15
C GLU A 143 9.23 -6.30 11.85
N ASN A 144 9.92 -5.24 11.44
CA ASN A 144 9.80 -3.91 12.05
C ASN A 144 8.35 -3.41 12.21
N LEU A 145 8.21 -2.33 12.98
CA LEU A 145 6.95 -1.65 13.17
C LEU A 145 6.27 -1.26 11.85
N PRO A 146 4.93 -1.21 11.81
CA PRO A 146 4.21 -0.69 10.65
C PRO A 146 4.75 0.71 10.27
N GLY A 147 4.90 0.96 8.97
CA GLY A 147 5.47 2.22 8.46
C GLY A 147 7.00 2.30 8.48
N TYR A 148 7.70 1.27 8.95
CA TYR A 148 9.15 1.15 8.90
C TYR A 148 9.55 -0.01 8.00
N PHE A 149 10.67 0.13 7.27
CA PHE A 149 11.22 -0.96 6.47
C PHE A 149 11.51 -2.20 7.36
N PRO A 150 11.23 -3.43 6.91
CA PRO A 150 10.76 -3.83 5.57
C PRO A 150 9.24 -3.82 5.37
N PHE A 151 8.49 -3.12 6.24
CA PHE A 151 7.04 -2.94 6.17
C PHE A 151 6.22 -4.22 6.35
N THR A 152 6.81 -5.26 6.95
CA THR A 152 6.17 -6.56 7.20
C THR A 152 4.86 -6.40 7.97
N ALA A 153 4.82 -5.52 8.97
CA ALA A 153 3.62 -5.25 9.77
C ALA A 153 2.67 -4.21 9.15
N GLY A 154 3.00 -3.65 7.97
CA GLY A 154 2.19 -2.69 7.24
C GLY A 154 2.99 -1.49 6.71
N VAL A 155 2.52 -0.90 5.62
CA VAL A 155 3.18 0.25 4.95
C VAL A 155 2.90 1.61 5.59
N PHE A 156 1.95 1.68 6.53
CA PHE A 156 1.58 2.90 7.24
C PHE A 156 1.80 2.73 8.74
N PRO A 157 2.23 3.78 9.47
CA PRO A 157 2.46 3.72 10.92
C PRO A 157 1.25 3.24 11.72
N LEU A 158 0.06 3.68 11.32
CA LEU A 158 -1.21 3.27 11.90
C LEU A 158 -2.27 3.19 10.80
N LYS A 159 -3.30 2.36 11.01
CA LYS A 159 -4.47 2.29 10.12
C LYS A 159 -5.18 3.65 10.06
N ARG A 160 -5.73 3.99 8.89
CA ARG A 160 -6.53 5.21 8.71
C ARG A 160 -7.75 5.19 9.66
N LYS A 161 -8.05 6.34 10.24
CA LYS A 161 -9.33 6.59 10.91
C LYS A 161 -10.35 7.05 9.86
N GLY A 162 -11.58 6.54 9.91
CA GLY A 162 -12.70 7.03 9.09
C GLY A 162 -12.80 6.46 7.67
N GLU A 163 -11.77 5.80 7.16
CA GLU A 163 -11.83 5.10 5.88
C GLU A 163 -11.54 3.61 6.08
N ASP A 164 -12.62 2.83 6.24
CA ASP A 164 -12.54 1.37 6.28
C ASP A 164 -11.97 0.84 4.96
N PRO A 165 -11.07 -0.16 4.96
CA PRO A 165 -10.52 -0.73 3.73
C PRO A 165 -11.58 -1.38 2.83
N THR A 166 -12.77 -1.69 3.36
CA THR A 166 -13.88 -2.31 2.64
C THR A 166 -14.11 -1.63 1.30
N ARG A 167 -14.13 -2.45 0.24
CA ARG A 167 -14.42 -2.03 -1.11
C ARG A 167 -15.46 -2.98 -1.68
N MET A 168 -16.62 -2.44 -2.02
CA MET A 168 -17.78 -3.23 -2.38
C MET A 168 -17.74 -3.62 -3.86
N PHE A 169 -17.65 -4.92 -4.14
CA PHE A 169 -17.65 -5.47 -5.50
C PHE A 169 -19.08 -5.64 -6.02
N ALA A 170 -19.39 -5.00 -7.14
CA ALA A 170 -20.70 -5.07 -7.76
C ALA A 170 -20.63 -4.96 -9.29
N GLY A 171 -21.57 -5.63 -9.95
CA GLY A 171 -21.74 -5.61 -11.39
C GLY A 171 -22.74 -6.67 -11.78
N GLU A 172 -23.88 -6.26 -12.31
CA GLU A 172 -24.93 -7.16 -12.79
C GLU A 172 -25.88 -6.39 -13.72
N GLY A 173 -26.19 -6.99 -14.87
CA GLY A 173 -27.15 -6.44 -15.82
C GLY A 173 -26.63 -5.18 -16.50
N ASP A 174 -27.49 -4.17 -16.58
CA ASP A 174 -27.20 -2.91 -17.25
C ASP A 174 -26.48 -1.90 -16.31
N PRO A 175 -25.92 -0.81 -16.87
CA PRO A 175 -25.23 0.21 -16.09
C PRO A 175 -26.11 0.80 -14.99
N ALA A 176 -27.40 1.02 -15.26
CA ALA A 176 -28.33 1.62 -14.31
C ALA A 176 -28.59 0.71 -13.10
N ARG A 177 -28.76 -0.60 -13.29
CA ARG A 177 -28.91 -1.57 -12.18
C ARG A 177 -27.66 -1.61 -11.32
N THR A 178 -26.48 -1.63 -11.93
CA THR A 178 -25.23 -1.63 -11.18
C THR A 178 -25.02 -0.30 -10.45
N ASN A 179 -25.36 0.83 -11.05
CA ASN A 179 -25.34 2.14 -10.38
C ASN A 179 -26.24 2.17 -9.13
N ARG A 180 -27.48 1.67 -9.23
CA ARG A 180 -28.38 1.53 -8.07
C ARG A 180 -27.75 0.69 -6.96
N ARG A 181 -27.06 -0.39 -7.33
CA ARG A 181 -26.34 -1.24 -6.37
C ARG A 181 -25.17 -0.50 -5.71
N PHE A 182 -24.39 0.28 -6.47
CA PHE A 182 -23.32 1.09 -5.88
C PHE A 182 -23.86 2.13 -4.91
N LYS A 183 -24.97 2.80 -5.24
CA LYS A 183 -25.62 3.77 -4.36
C LYS A 183 -26.05 3.09 -3.05
N LEU A 184 -26.72 1.94 -3.12
CA LEU A 184 -27.11 1.15 -1.96
C LEU A 184 -25.91 0.73 -1.09
N LEU A 185 -24.87 0.14 -1.70
CA LEU A 185 -23.73 -0.42 -0.96
C LEU A 185 -22.86 0.65 -0.29
N SER A 186 -22.90 1.88 -0.80
CA SER A 186 -22.07 2.98 -0.32
C SER A 186 -22.82 4.04 0.47
N GLU A 187 -24.15 3.94 0.61
CA GLU A 187 -25.03 4.95 1.22
C GLU A 187 -24.50 5.44 2.57
N ASN A 188 -24.18 4.51 3.47
CA ASN A 188 -23.77 4.78 4.86
C ASN A 188 -22.27 5.04 5.05
N TYR A 189 -21.49 5.13 3.96
CA TYR A 189 -20.05 5.37 4.03
C TYR A 189 -19.69 6.77 3.54
N GLU A 190 -18.91 7.52 4.32
CA GLU A 190 -18.40 8.83 3.90
C GLU A 190 -17.44 8.69 2.70
N ALA A 191 -16.57 7.68 2.73
CA ALA A 191 -15.69 7.34 1.62
C ALA A 191 -16.37 6.36 0.65
N LYS A 192 -16.53 6.76 -0.62
CA LYS A 192 -17.15 5.90 -1.64
C LYS A 192 -16.07 5.08 -2.36
N ARG A 193 -15.92 3.82 -1.94
CA ARG A 193 -14.93 2.87 -2.48
C ARG A 193 -15.63 1.81 -3.34
N LEU A 194 -15.78 2.10 -4.62
CA LEU A 194 -16.49 1.22 -5.57
C LEU A 194 -15.56 0.17 -6.17
N SER A 195 -16.07 -1.01 -6.49
CA SER A 195 -15.37 -2.00 -7.31
C SER A 195 -16.29 -2.63 -8.34
N THR A 196 -15.94 -2.51 -9.61
CA THR A 196 -16.79 -2.85 -10.75
C THR A 196 -16.41 -4.20 -11.34
N ALA A 197 -17.42 -5.07 -11.49
CA ALA A 197 -17.34 -6.33 -12.21
C ALA A 197 -18.00 -6.20 -13.59
N PHE A 198 -17.29 -6.52 -14.68
CA PHE A 198 -17.85 -6.47 -16.04
C PHE A 198 -18.33 -7.84 -16.51
N ASP A 199 -19.33 -7.87 -17.38
CA ASP A 199 -19.80 -9.12 -17.99
C ASP A 199 -18.73 -9.73 -18.92
N SER A 200 -18.94 -10.98 -19.33
CA SER A 200 -17.97 -11.65 -20.21
C SER A 200 -17.84 -10.99 -21.60
N VAL A 201 -18.85 -10.26 -22.08
CA VAL A 201 -18.84 -9.63 -23.40
C VAL A 201 -17.91 -8.42 -23.39
N THR A 202 -18.07 -7.54 -22.39
CA THR A 202 -17.18 -6.42 -22.09
C THR A 202 -15.77 -6.88 -21.74
N LEU A 203 -15.61 -7.96 -20.95
CA LEU A 203 -14.28 -8.48 -20.58
C LEU A 203 -13.41 -8.87 -21.78
N TYR A 204 -14.05 -9.27 -22.89
CA TYR A 204 -13.39 -9.63 -24.14
C TYR A 204 -13.36 -8.49 -25.18
N GLY A 205 -13.87 -7.31 -24.83
CA GLY A 205 -13.87 -6.13 -25.71
C GLY A 205 -14.83 -6.26 -26.89
N CYS A 206 -15.92 -7.00 -26.73
CA CYS A 206 -16.97 -7.14 -27.72
C CYS A 206 -18.17 -6.26 -27.38
N ASP A 207 -18.93 -5.88 -28.40
CA ASP A 207 -20.24 -5.26 -28.23
C ASP A 207 -21.33 -6.33 -28.01
N PRO A 208 -22.40 -6.02 -27.28
CA PRO A 208 -23.55 -6.91 -27.13
C PRO A 208 -24.24 -7.11 -28.48
N GLU A 209 -24.61 -8.35 -28.78
CA GLU A 209 -25.16 -8.74 -30.08
C GLU A 209 -26.31 -9.74 -29.93
N LYS A 210 -27.19 -9.80 -30.93
CA LYS A 210 -28.33 -10.76 -30.96
C LYS A 210 -27.90 -12.21 -31.13
N ARG A 211 -26.66 -12.44 -31.58
CA ARG A 211 -26.12 -13.79 -31.81
C ARG A 211 -26.14 -14.57 -30.49
N PRO A 212 -26.72 -15.80 -30.44
CA PRO A 212 -26.99 -16.48 -29.16
C PRO A 212 -25.75 -16.74 -28.27
N ASP A 213 -24.57 -16.90 -28.86
CA ASP A 213 -23.29 -17.07 -28.16
C ASP A 213 -22.85 -15.82 -27.37
N ILE A 214 -23.32 -14.64 -27.78
CA ILE A 214 -23.10 -13.35 -27.11
C ILE A 214 -24.31 -13.01 -26.25
N TYR A 215 -25.52 -13.02 -26.83
CA TYR A 215 -26.75 -12.53 -26.20
C TYR A 215 -27.01 -13.16 -24.82
N GLY A 216 -26.82 -14.48 -24.70
CA GLY A 216 -27.03 -15.21 -23.44
C GLY A 216 -26.05 -14.85 -22.31
N LYS A 217 -25.00 -14.08 -22.62
CA LYS A 217 -23.95 -13.69 -21.67
C LYS A 217 -23.99 -12.21 -21.29
N VAL A 218 -24.72 -11.39 -22.05
CA VAL A 218 -24.81 -9.94 -21.84
C VAL A 218 -25.42 -9.66 -20.46
N GLY A 219 -24.72 -8.87 -19.63
CA GLY A 219 -25.14 -8.50 -18.28
C GLY A 219 -25.12 -9.65 -17.27
N THR A 220 -24.62 -10.83 -17.64
CA THR A 220 -24.47 -11.96 -16.72
C THR A 220 -23.09 -11.92 -16.06
N SER A 221 -23.04 -12.22 -14.76
CA SER A 221 -21.81 -12.23 -13.95
C SER A 221 -21.04 -10.89 -13.91
N GLY A 222 -21.67 -9.79 -14.33
CA GLY A 222 -21.08 -8.47 -14.39
C GLY A 222 -21.98 -7.47 -15.10
N VAL A 223 -21.59 -6.20 -15.09
CA VAL A 223 -22.27 -5.13 -15.82
C VAL A 223 -21.86 -5.13 -17.29
N SER A 224 -22.82 -4.97 -18.19
CA SER A 224 -22.55 -4.81 -19.62
C SER A 224 -22.23 -3.35 -19.95
N ILE A 225 -21.05 -3.11 -20.50
CA ILE A 225 -20.56 -1.80 -20.97
C ILE A 225 -20.04 -1.96 -22.40
N CYS A 226 -20.56 -1.15 -23.32
CA CYS A 226 -20.09 -1.09 -24.71
C CYS A 226 -19.81 0.34 -25.18
N SER A 227 -20.20 1.35 -24.43
CA SER A 227 -20.03 2.75 -24.80
C SER A 227 -19.54 3.64 -23.65
N LEU A 228 -19.09 4.85 -24.01
CA LEU A 228 -18.78 5.89 -23.03
C LEU A 228 -20.03 6.28 -22.21
N ASP A 229 -21.20 6.33 -22.84
CA ASP A 229 -22.43 6.74 -22.17
C ASP A 229 -22.87 5.71 -21.11
N ASP A 230 -22.58 4.42 -21.33
CA ASP A 230 -22.79 3.39 -20.32
C ASP A 230 -21.97 3.64 -19.05
N ILE A 231 -20.70 4.07 -19.20
CA ILE A 231 -19.85 4.41 -18.04
C ILE A 231 -20.34 5.66 -17.32
N LYS A 232 -20.89 6.65 -18.04
CA LYS A 232 -21.53 7.80 -17.43
C LYS A 232 -22.72 7.40 -16.58
N VAL A 233 -23.58 6.51 -17.10
CA VAL A 233 -24.72 5.97 -16.33
C VAL A 233 -24.24 5.16 -15.14
N LEU A 234 -23.21 4.31 -15.32
CA LEU A 234 -22.67 3.45 -14.27
C LEU A 234 -22.21 4.24 -13.04
N TYR A 235 -21.54 5.37 -13.25
CA TYR A 235 -20.99 6.20 -12.16
C TYR A 235 -21.76 7.49 -11.90
N ASP A 236 -22.97 7.63 -12.45
CA ASP A 236 -23.84 8.78 -12.16
C ASP A 236 -24.11 8.92 -10.66
N GLY A 237 -24.07 10.17 -10.18
CA GLY A 237 -24.20 10.52 -8.76
C GLY A 237 -22.94 10.31 -7.91
N PHE A 238 -21.85 9.79 -8.47
CA PHE A 238 -20.55 9.71 -7.80
C PHE A 238 -19.58 10.73 -8.38
N ASP A 239 -19.05 11.64 -7.55
CA ASP A 239 -18.02 12.59 -7.97
C ASP A 239 -16.66 11.87 -8.13
N LEU A 240 -16.26 11.59 -9.36
CA LEU A 240 -15.05 10.80 -9.64
C LEU A 240 -13.75 11.54 -9.31
N CYS A 241 -13.79 12.87 -9.14
CA CYS A 241 -12.64 13.67 -8.73
C CYS A 241 -12.63 14.04 -7.24
N ALA A 242 -13.63 13.60 -6.47
CA ALA A 242 -13.65 13.86 -5.04
C ALA A 242 -12.55 13.06 -4.31
N PRO A 243 -11.86 13.66 -3.32
CA PRO A 243 -10.73 13.03 -2.64
C PRO A 243 -11.11 11.80 -1.80
N ASN A 244 -12.38 11.66 -1.44
CA ASN A 244 -12.94 10.53 -0.69
C ASN A 244 -13.63 9.49 -1.60
N ASN A 245 -13.53 9.63 -2.92
CA ASN A 245 -14.10 8.69 -3.88
C ASN A 245 -12.99 7.93 -4.62
N SER A 246 -13.13 6.62 -4.72
CA SER A 246 -12.22 5.78 -5.50
C SER A 246 -12.96 4.65 -6.18
N VAL A 247 -12.67 4.45 -7.46
CA VAL A 247 -13.27 3.39 -8.27
C VAL A 247 -12.18 2.40 -8.67
N SER A 248 -12.45 1.12 -8.42
CA SER A 248 -11.67 -0.01 -8.94
C SER A 248 -12.46 -0.67 -10.06
N MET A 249 -11.82 -1.00 -11.18
CA MET A 249 -12.46 -1.65 -12.31
C MET A 249 -11.65 -2.89 -12.69
N THR A 250 -12.24 -4.08 -12.57
CA THR A 250 -11.53 -5.34 -12.84
C THR A 250 -11.64 -5.70 -14.33
N ILE A 251 -10.68 -5.23 -15.13
CA ILE A 251 -10.64 -5.42 -16.58
C ILE A 251 -9.20 -5.66 -17.05
N ASN A 252 -9.00 -6.54 -18.05
CA ASN A 252 -7.67 -6.96 -18.52
C ASN A 252 -7.45 -6.59 -20.00
N GLY A 253 -7.97 -7.40 -20.93
CA GLY A 253 -7.73 -7.22 -22.37
C GLY A 253 -8.07 -5.80 -22.89
N PRO A 254 -9.31 -5.34 -22.74
CA PRO A 254 -9.73 -4.01 -23.17
C PRO A 254 -9.49 -2.92 -22.09
N ALA A 255 -8.61 -3.14 -21.12
CA ALA A 255 -8.37 -2.20 -20.03
C ALA A 255 -7.99 -0.78 -20.50
N PRO A 256 -7.15 -0.57 -21.54
CA PRO A 256 -6.86 0.78 -22.04
C PRO A 256 -8.09 1.51 -22.56
N MET A 257 -9.01 0.80 -23.22
CA MET A 257 -10.27 1.36 -23.73
C MET A 257 -11.19 1.75 -22.57
N MET A 258 -11.37 0.84 -21.60
CA MET A 258 -12.21 1.09 -20.42
C MET A 258 -11.67 2.24 -19.57
N LEU A 259 -10.35 2.33 -19.41
CA LEU A 259 -9.69 3.44 -18.71
C LEU A 259 -9.96 4.76 -19.41
N ALA A 260 -9.88 4.81 -20.75
CA ALA A 260 -10.17 6.03 -21.48
C ALA A 260 -11.65 6.44 -21.38
N MET A 261 -12.59 5.50 -21.37
CA MET A 261 -14.01 5.78 -21.10
C MET A 261 -14.22 6.35 -19.69
N PHE A 262 -13.57 5.77 -18.69
CA PHE A 262 -13.63 6.26 -17.31
C PHE A 262 -13.05 7.66 -17.14
N LEU A 263 -11.88 7.94 -17.74
CA LEU A 263 -11.25 9.26 -17.68
C LEU A 263 -12.10 10.32 -18.39
N ASN A 264 -12.65 10.02 -19.57
CA ASN A 264 -13.58 10.92 -20.26
C ASN A 264 -14.85 11.17 -19.42
N THR A 265 -15.34 10.16 -18.71
CA THR A 265 -16.48 10.34 -17.79
C THR A 265 -16.14 11.28 -16.63
N ALA A 266 -14.97 11.13 -16.00
CA ALA A 266 -14.52 12.02 -14.94
C ALA A 266 -14.33 13.47 -15.44
N ILE A 267 -13.79 13.64 -16.65
CA ILE A 267 -13.66 14.95 -17.31
C ILE A 267 -15.04 15.57 -17.57
N ASP A 268 -15.95 14.82 -18.21
CA ASP A 268 -17.30 15.28 -18.54
C ASP A 268 -18.05 15.72 -17.26
N GLN A 269 -17.92 14.99 -16.14
CA GLN A 269 -18.48 15.40 -14.84
C GLN A 269 -17.99 16.79 -14.37
N GLN A 270 -16.71 17.10 -14.52
CA GLN A 270 -16.18 18.41 -14.09
C GLN A 270 -16.58 19.52 -15.07
N LEU A 271 -16.66 19.22 -16.36
CA LEU A 271 -17.17 20.17 -17.36
C LEU A 271 -18.64 20.50 -17.10
N GLU A 272 -19.48 19.52 -16.81
CA GLU A 272 -20.88 19.73 -16.45
C GLU A 272 -21.02 20.59 -15.19
N LYS A 273 -20.21 20.32 -14.16
CA LYS A 273 -20.16 21.15 -12.94
C LYS A 273 -19.73 22.59 -13.25
N PHE A 274 -18.73 22.77 -14.11
CA PHE A 274 -18.27 24.09 -14.53
C PHE A 274 -19.38 24.85 -15.27
N THR A 275 -20.02 24.21 -16.26
CA THR A 275 -21.12 24.81 -17.03
C THR A 275 -22.28 25.19 -16.12
N LYS A 276 -22.71 24.30 -15.21
CA LYS A 276 -23.78 24.58 -14.24
C LYS A 276 -23.44 25.76 -13.32
N LYS A 277 -22.17 25.90 -12.91
CA LYS A 277 -21.72 26.99 -12.03
C LYS A 277 -21.54 28.33 -12.75
N ASN A 278 -21.09 28.33 -14.01
CA ASN A 278 -20.64 29.55 -14.70
C ASN A 278 -21.53 29.97 -15.88
N GLY A 279 -22.51 29.14 -16.29
CA GLY A 279 -23.40 29.41 -17.42
C GLY A 279 -22.70 29.47 -18.79
N LYS A 280 -21.46 28.98 -18.89
CA LYS A 280 -20.64 29.01 -20.10
C LYS A 280 -20.09 27.62 -20.40
N ASN A 281 -20.15 27.22 -21.67
CA ASN A 281 -19.52 26.00 -22.16
C ASN A 281 -18.04 26.25 -22.47
N LEU A 282 -17.18 25.31 -22.09
CA LEU A 282 -15.80 25.25 -22.55
C LEU A 282 -15.75 24.46 -23.88
N PRO A 283 -14.84 24.82 -24.82
CA PRO A 283 -14.71 24.08 -26.07
C PRO A 283 -14.24 22.64 -25.81
N LEU A 284 -15.04 21.65 -26.22
CA LEU A 284 -14.81 20.21 -25.99
C LEU A 284 -13.57 19.66 -26.72
N SER A 285 -13.11 20.33 -27.77
CA SER A 285 -12.01 19.87 -28.65
C SER A 285 -10.63 19.92 -28.00
N SER A 286 -10.45 20.61 -26.87
CA SER A 286 -9.15 20.75 -26.19
C SER A 286 -8.95 19.81 -25.00
N ILE A 287 -9.95 19.01 -24.60
CA ILE A 287 -9.94 18.32 -23.29
C ILE A 287 -10.20 16.80 -23.39
N ARG A 288 -10.77 16.29 -24.49
CA ARG A 288 -11.05 14.83 -24.61
C ARG A 288 -9.82 13.99 -24.87
N ILE A 289 -9.75 12.84 -24.20
CA ILE A 289 -8.78 11.79 -24.53
C ILE A 289 -9.32 11.06 -25.76
N SER A 290 -8.69 11.28 -26.91
CA SER A 290 -9.00 10.59 -28.15
C SER A 290 -8.70 9.09 -28.00
N VAL A 291 -9.75 8.27 -27.99
CA VAL A 291 -9.59 6.81 -28.12
C VAL A 291 -9.41 6.51 -29.60
N ILE A 292 -8.27 5.94 -29.97
CA ILE A 292 -7.99 5.48 -31.34
C ILE A 292 -8.75 4.16 -31.54
N MET A 293 -10.08 4.20 -31.59
CA MET A 293 -10.96 3.20 -32.20
C MET A 293 -12.37 3.80 -32.35
N PRO A 294 -13.12 3.45 -33.40
CA PRO A 294 -14.41 4.06 -33.66
C PRO A 294 -15.36 3.80 -32.48
N PHE A 295 -15.86 4.87 -31.87
CA PHE A 295 -17.01 4.78 -30.97
C PHE A 295 -18.16 4.11 -31.73
N PRO A 296 -18.75 3.01 -31.23
CA PRO A 296 -19.97 2.49 -31.80
C PRO A 296 -21.02 3.60 -31.76
N ARG A 297 -21.44 4.09 -32.93
CA ARG A 297 -22.57 5.00 -33.03
C ARG A 297 -23.82 4.14 -32.88
N TYR A 298 -24.52 4.27 -31.75
CA TYR A 298 -25.92 3.88 -31.73
C TYR A 298 -26.63 4.77 -32.77
N ALA A 299 -27.01 4.18 -33.90
CA ALA A 299 -28.08 4.73 -34.70
C ALA A 299 -29.33 4.62 -33.81
N ALA A 300 -29.72 5.72 -33.18
CA ALA A 300 -31.05 5.87 -32.64
C ALA A 300 -32.02 5.70 -33.82
N GLN A 301 -32.53 4.50 -34.02
CA GLN A 301 -33.71 4.29 -34.83
C GLN A 301 -34.89 4.74 -33.95
N SER A 302 -35.42 5.91 -34.34
CA SER A 302 -36.72 6.46 -33.96
C SER A 302 -37.85 5.46 -34.17
#